data_AF-A0A4R0DEM5-F1
#
_entry.id   AF-A0A4R0DEM5-F1
#
_cell.length_a   1.000
_cell.length_b   1.000
_cell.length_c   1.000
_cell.angle_alpha   90.00
_cell.angle_beta   90.00
_cell.angle_gamma   90.00
#
_symmetry.space_group_name_H-M   'P 1'
#
loop_
_entity.id
_entity.type
_entity.pdbx_description
1 polymer ?
#
loop_
_entity_poly.entity_id
_entity_poly.type
_entity_poly.pdbx_seq_one_letter_code
_entity_poly.pdbx_strand_id
1 'polypeptide(L)' 'MPKEQAFEIVAKIIFDRACTFIVEGNPAFDSEKCLLHIEMVMHEWGYKSALVSEYCDSLKEENDSMRDMGIEE' A
#
# COMPACT_ATOMS: atom_id res chain seq x y z
N MET A 1 -18.36 6.31 -11.82
CA MET A 1 -17.46 5.35 -11.15
C MET A 1 -18.06 5.02 -9.80
N PRO A 2 -18.32 3.74 -9.46
CA PRO A 2 -18.67 3.33 -8.10
C PRO A 2 -17.62 3.83 -7.10
N LYS A 3 -18.04 4.22 -5.90
CA LYS A 3 -17.13 4.78 -4.87
C LYS A 3 -16.03 3.79 -4.47
N GLU A 4 -16.34 2.51 -4.42
CA GLU A 4 -15.40 1.42 -4.15
C GLU A 4 -14.28 1.34 -5.20
N GLN A 5 -14.62 1.41 -6.50
CA GLN A 5 -13.63 1.44 -7.58
C GLN A 5 -12.67 2.64 -7.49
N ALA A 6 -13.12 3.77 -6.95
CA ALA A 6 -12.25 4.93 -6.76
C ALA A 6 -11.13 4.62 -5.75
N PHE A 7 -11.44 3.89 -4.67
CA PHE A 7 -10.42 3.45 -3.71
C PHE A 7 -9.42 2.49 -4.34
N GLU A 8 -9.89 1.50 -5.12
CA GLU A 8 -9.01 0.55 -5.80
C GLU A 8 -8.05 1.23 -6.78
N ILE A 9 -8.54 2.22 -7.53
CA ILE A 9 -7.71 2.99 -8.45
C ILE A 9 -6.64 3.80 -7.70
N VAL A 10 -7.01 4.49 -6.62
CA VAL A 10 -6.04 5.26 -5.83
C VAL A 10 -5.03 4.35 -5.15
N ALA A 11 -5.48 3.23 -4.58
CA ALA A 11 -4.60 2.22 -3.99
C ALA A 11 -3.60 1.68 -5.03
N LYS A 12 -4.05 1.37 -6.24
CA LYS A 12 -3.16 0.95 -7.32
C LYS A 12 -2.10 2.00 -7.67
N ILE A 13 -2.47 3.27 -7.78
CA ILE A 13 -1.51 4.35 -8.09
C ILE A 13 -0.43 4.44 -7.02
N ILE A 14 -0.81 4.35 -5.75
CA ILE A 14 0.13 4.40 -4.63
C ILE A 14 1.04 3.17 -4.65
N PHE A 15 0.47 1.98 -4.84
CA PHE A 15 1.21 0.73 -4.91
C PHE A 15 2.22 0.73 -6.07
N ASP A 16 1.79 1.09 -7.28
CA ASP A 16 2.67 1.17 -8.45
C ASP A 16 3.83 2.15 -8.20
N ARG A 17 3.58 3.27 -7.52
CA ARG A 17 4.62 4.22 -7.10
C ARG A 17 5.54 3.63 -6.02
N ALA A 18 5.01 2.90 -5.05
CA ALA A 18 5.79 2.21 -4.02
C ALA A 18 6.76 1.19 -4.63
N CYS A 19 6.30 0.40 -5.61
CA CYS A 19 7.14 -0.55 -6.32
C CYS A 19 8.33 0.14 -7.01
N THR A 20 8.15 1.35 -7.57
CA THR A 20 9.29 2.07 -8.17
C THR A 20 10.37 2.42 -7.14
N PHE A 21 9.99 2.80 -5.92
CA PHE A 21 10.97 3.07 -4.85
C PHE A 21 11.69 1.80 -4.43
N ILE A 22 10.95 0.69 -4.25
CA ILE A 22 11.52 -0.60 -3.83
C ILE A 22 12.53 -1.11 -4.85
N VAL A 23 12.20 -1.04 -6.14
CA VAL A 23 13.10 -1.46 -7.23
C VAL A 23 14.37 -0.59 -7.28
N GLU A 24 14.27 0.69 -6.92
CA GLU A 24 15.42 1.59 -6.78
C GLU A 24 16.22 1.36 -5.48
N GLY A 25 15.80 0.42 -4.63
CA GLY A 25 16.44 0.09 -3.36
C GLY A 25 16.09 1.06 -2.22
N ASN A 26 15.01 1.82 -2.37
CA ASN A 26 14.52 2.76 -1.35
C ASN A 26 13.28 2.22 -0.65
N PRO A 27 13.13 2.45 0.67
CA PRO A 27 11.92 2.07 1.39
C PRO A 27 10.73 2.91 0.92
N ALA A 28 9.55 2.29 0.95
CA ALA A 28 8.29 2.91 0.59
C ALA A 28 7.35 2.98 1.82
N PHE A 29 7.89 3.39 2.97
CA PHE A 29 7.16 3.42 4.25
C PHE A 29 5.94 4.35 4.23
N ASP A 30 6.06 5.52 3.60
CA ASP A 30 4.93 6.45 3.46
C ASP A 30 3.83 5.87 2.57
N SER A 31 4.20 5.15 1.52
CA SER A 31 3.23 4.46 0.66
C SER A 31 2.50 3.34 1.42
N GLU A 32 3.18 2.59 2.27
CA GLU A 32 2.57 1.57 3.15
C GLU A 32 1.56 2.20 4.11
N LYS A 33 1.95 3.27 4.82
CA LYS A 33 1.06 4.03 5.70
C LYS A 33 -0.18 4.53 4.95
N CYS A 34 0.01 5.01 3.71
CA CYS A 34 -1.09 5.51 2.88
C CYS A 34 -2.05 4.39 2.43
N LEU A 35 -1.53 3.24 1.99
CA LEU A 35 -2.35 2.08 1.61
C LEU A 35 -3.15 1.53 2.79
N LEU A 36 -2.53 1.38 3.96
CA LEU A 36 -3.20 0.93 5.18
C LEU A 36 -4.32 1.90 5.60
N HIS A 37 -4.10 3.21 5.45
CA HIS A 37 -5.13 4.20 5.72
C HIS A 37 -6.31 4.09 4.74
N ILE A 38 -6.04 3.86 3.46
CA ILE A 38 -7.07 3.61 2.45
C ILE A 38 -7.90 2.38 2.81
N GLU A 39 -7.25 1.25 3.12
CA GLU A 39 -7.93 0.01 3.48
C GLU A 39 -8.82 0.19 4.73
N MET A 40 -8.32 0.91 5.74
CA MET A 40 -9.09 1.25 6.94
C MET A 40 -10.35 2.05 6.60
N VAL A 41 -10.23 3.11 5.79
CA VAL A 41 -11.38 3.93 5.38
C VAL A 41 -12.37 3.13 4.53
N MET A 42 -11.88 2.24 3.65
CA MET A 42 -12.75 1.33 2.90
C MET A 42 -13.58 0.45 3.85
N HIS A 43 -12.94 -0.15 4.86
CA HIS A 43 -13.63 -0.96 5.85
C HIS A 43 -14.66 -0.16 6.66
N GLU A 44 -14.36 1.07 7.06
CA GLU A 44 -15.32 1.96 7.75
C GLU A 44 -16.56 2.27 6.91
N TRP A 45 -16.41 2.32 5.58
CA TRP A 45 -17.49 2.53 4.63
C TRP A 45 -18.20 1.23 4.20
N GLY A 46 -17.77 0.09 4.74
CA GLY A 46 -18.31 -1.24 4.45
C GLY A 46 -17.84 -1.84 3.13
N TYR A 47 -16.81 -1.28 2.50
CA TYR A 47 -16.18 -1.82 1.29
C TYR A 47 -15.10 -2.83 1.65
N LYS A 48 -14.92 -3.84 0.80
CA LYS A 48 -13.89 -4.87 0.97
C LYS A 48 -13.31 -5.21 -0.39
N SER A 49 -12.03 -4.96 -0.58
CA SER A 49 -11.34 -5.29 -1.83
C SER A 49 -10.14 -6.17 -1.53
N ALA A 50 -10.20 -7.42 -1.97
CA ALA A 50 -9.08 -8.36 -1.87
C ALA A 50 -7.83 -7.82 -2.58
N LEU A 51 -8.03 -7.01 -3.64
CA LEU A 51 -6.95 -6.38 -4.38
C LEU A 51 -6.20 -5.35 -3.52
N VAL A 52 -6.93 -4.52 -2.76
CA VAL A 52 -6.32 -3.51 -1.89
C VAL A 52 -5.59 -4.17 -0.72
N SER A 53 -6.15 -5.24 -0.14
CA SER A 53 -5.46 -6.02 0.89
C SER A 53 -4.17 -6.65 0.38
N GLU A 54 -4.18 -7.22 -0.83
CA GLU A 54 -2.98 -7.78 -1.47
C GLU A 54 -1.88 -6.73 -1.66
N TYR A 55 -2.25 -5.50 -2.06
CA TYR A 55 -1.31 -4.39 -2.15
C TYR A 55 -0.70 -4.00 -0.81
N CYS A 56 -1.50 -4.00 0.26
CA CYS A 56 -1.02 -3.71 1.61
C CYS A 56 -0.04 -4.79 2.10
N ASP A 57 -0.41 -6.06 1.95
CA ASP A 57 0.41 -7.20 2.39
C ASP A 57 1.74 -7.25 1.63
N SER A 58 1.68 -7.12 0.30
CA SER A 58 2.87 -7.17 -0.56
C SER A 58 3.84 -6.02 -0.24
N LEU A 59 3.31 -4.80 -0.06
CA LEU A 59 4.15 -3.65 0.24
C LEU A 59 4.75 -3.73 1.64
N LYS A 60 4.00 -4.25 2.60
CA LYS A 60 4.47 -4.47 3.96
C LYS A 60 5.63 -5.47 4.00
N GLU A 61 5.52 -6.60 3.29
CA GLU A 61 6.58 -7.61 3.23
C GLU A 61 7.90 -7.01 2.72
N GLU A 62 7.85 -6.24 1.64
CA GLU A 62 9.04 -5.57 1.08
C GLU A 62 9.63 -4.54 2.04
N ASN A 63 8.80 -3.72 2.68
CA ASN A 63 9.27 -2.74 3.66
C ASN A 63 9.82 -3.39 4.93
N ASP A 64 9.23 -4.50 5.40
CA ASP A 64 9.72 -5.26 6.55
C ASP A 64 11.10 -5.85 6.24
N SER A 65 11.32 -6.36 5.03
CA SER A 65 12.65 -6.78 4.56
C SER A 65 13.68 -5.63 4.64
N MET A 66 13.30 -4.40 4.28
CA MET A 66 14.19 -3.24 4.41
C MET A 66 14.45 -2.84 5.86
N ARG A 67 13.44 -2.92 6.73
CA ARG A 67 13.60 -2.69 8.19
C ARG A 67 14.56 -3.71 8.80
N ASP A 68 14.45 -4.98 8.41
CA ASP A 68 15.34 -6.05 8.86
C ASP A 68 16.80 -5.84 8.39
N MET A 69 17.00 -5.15 7.27
CA MET A 69 18.32 -4.70 6.80
C MET A 69 18.86 -3.46 7.56
N GLY A 70 18.10 -2.92 8.52
CA GLY A 70 18.47 -1.75 9.31
C GLY A 70 18.24 -0.41 8.60
N ILE A 71 17.43 -0.40 7.54
CA ILE A 71 17.00 0.84 6.88
C ILE A 71 15.83 1.41 7.70
N GLU A 72 16.13 2.39 8.54
CA GLU A 72 15.15 3.15 9.32
C GLU A 72 14.82 4.49 8.62
N GLU A 73 13.61 4.99 8.89
CA GLU A 73 13.04 6.23 8.33
C GLU A 73 13.78 7.50 8.79
#